data_AF-A0A2V7KAN6-F1
#
_entry.id   AF-A0A2V7KAN6-F1
#
_cell.length_a   1.000
_cell.length_b   1.000
_cell.length_c   1.000
_cell.angle_alpha   90.00
_cell.angle_beta   90.00
_cell.angle_gamma   90.00
#
_symmetry.space_group_name_H-M   'P 1'
#
loop_
_entity.id
_entity.type
_entity.pdbx_description
1 polymer ?
#
loop_
_entity_poly.entity_id
_entity_poly.type
_entity_poly.pdbx_seq_one_letter_code
_entity_poly.pdbx_strand_id
1 'polypeptide(L)' 'NPTFTATGQQETGTVDPTLGWFDVDYLGIDQGPILAMIENYRTDFVWRVMRTNPHIIRGLKRAGFTGGWLP' A
#
# COMPACT_ATOMS: atom_id res chain seq x y z
N ASN A 1 0.88 -20.34 -4.27
CA ASN A 1 2.25 -19.98 -4.64
C ASN A 1 3.13 -20.41 -3.48
N PRO A 2 3.57 -21.68 -3.41
CA PRO A 2 4.28 -22.17 -2.25
C PRO A 2 5.66 -21.48 -2.18
N THR A 3 5.91 -20.80 -1.07
CA THR A 3 7.17 -20.12 -0.77
C THR A 3 8.25 -21.15 -0.38
N PHE A 4 9.51 -20.69 -0.29
CA PHE A 4 10.67 -21.42 0.20
C PHE A 4 10.37 -22.44 1.32
N THR A 5 10.75 -23.71 1.09
CA THR A 5 10.51 -24.84 2.01
C THR A 5 11.80 -25.44 2.58
N ALA A 6 12.96 -24.81 2.35
CA ALA A 6 14.22 -25.40 2.78
C ALA A 6 14.39 -25.31 4.30
N THR A 7 14.72 -26.44 4.90
CA THR A 7 15.00 -26.55 6.34
C THR A 7 16.42 -26.09 6.65
N GLY A 8 16.54 -25.19 7.64
CA GLY A 8 17.79 -24.58 8.12
C GLY A 8 17.47 -23.48 9.15
N GLN A 9 18.48 -22.99 9.87
CA GLN A 9 18.29 -21.85 10.77
C GLN A 9 17.98 -20.61 9.92
N GLN A 10 16.79 -20.03 10.14
CA GLN A 10 16.37 -18.81 9.45
C GLN A 10 16.78 -17.59 10.28
N GLU A 11 17.21 -16.52 9.61
CA GLU A 11 17.45 -15.23 10.27
C GLU A 11 16.13 -14.50 10.57
N THR A 12 15.11 -14.68 9.72
CA THR A 12 13.77 -14.07 9.87
C THR A 12 12.66 -15.05 9.49
N GLY A 13 11.44 -14.75 9.96
CA GLY A 13 10.23 -15.52 9.65
C GLY A 13 10.19 -16.94 10.23
N THR A 14 9.17 -17.69 9.84
CA THR A 14 8.94 -19.09 10.27
C THR A 14 8.59 -19.97 9.07
N VAL A 15 9.02 -21.24 9.07
CA VAL A 15 8.74 -22.19 7.98
C VAL A 15 7.68 -23.18 8.43
N ASP A 16 6.54 -23.17 7.74
CA ASP A 16 5.57 -24.26 7.82
C ASP A 16 5.97 -25.39 6.86
N PRO A 17 5.99 -26.67 7.30
CA PRO A 17 6.41 -27.79 6.46
C PRO A 17 5.56 -28.04 5.21
N THR A 18 4.31 -27.55 5.20
CA THR A 18 3.35 -27.76 4.11
C THR A 18 3.12 -26.49 3.30
N LEU A 19 3.13 -25.33 3.96
CA LEU A 19 2.73 -24.05 3.39
C LEU A 19 3.92 -23.13 3.04
N GLY A 20 5.13 -23.45 3.50
CA GLY A 20 6.37 -22.72 3.22
C GLY A 20 6.71 -21.64 4.25
N TRP A 21 7.63 -20.75 3.89
CA TRP A 21 8.06 -19.64 4.76
C TRP A 21 7.04 -18.50 4.85
N PHE A 22 6.86 -18.00 6.07
CA PHE A 22 6.04 -16.85 6.42
C PHE A 22 6.89 -15.79 7.11
N ASP A 23 6.74 -14.55 6.67
CA ASP A 23 7.30 -13.41 7.37
C ASP A 23 6.54 -13.18 8.69
N VAL A 24 7.26 -12.69 9.69
CA VAL A 24 6.69 -12.25 10.98
C VAL A 24 6.58 -10.74 11.06
N ASP A 25 7.25 -10.02 10.14
CA ASP A 25 7.28 -8.58 10.13
C ASP A 25 6.01 -7.99 9.49
N TYR A 26 5.62 -6.82 10.00
CA TYR A 26 4.55 -6.00 9.43
C TYR A 26 5.15 -4.70 8.92
N LEU A 27 5.18 -4.55 7.60
CA LEU A 27 5.72 -3.35 6.98
C LEU A 27 4.60 -2.32 6.81
N GLY A 28 4.82 -1.12 7.34
CA GLY A 28 3.84 -0.02 7.21
C GLY A 28 3.53 0.35 5.76
N ILE A 29 4.48 0.15 4.85
CA ILE A 29 4.29 0.37 3.41
C ILE A 29 3.36 -0.68 2.77
N ASP A 30 3.19 -1.85 3.37
CA ASP A 30 2.28 -2.90 2.88
C ASP A 30 0.90 -2.74 3.53
N GLN A 31 0.88 -2.56 4.86
CA GLN A 31 -0.36 -2.50 5.64
C GLN A 31 -1.10 -1.15 5.46
N GLY A 32 -0.34 -0.05 5.34
CA GLY A 32 -0.88 1.30 5.20
C GLY A 32 -1.79 1.43 3.98
N PRO A 33 -1.33 1.04 2.76
CA PRO A 33 -2.15 1.07 1.57
C PRO A 33 -3.40 0.20 1.65
N ILE A 34 -3.37 -0.95 2.33
CA ILE A 34 -4.58 -1.79 2.52
C ILE A 34 -5.68 -0.96 3.19
N LEU A 35 -5.37 -0.32 4.32
CA LEU A 35 -6.34 0.50 5.05
C LEU A 35 -6.73 1.75 4.28
N ALA A 36 -5.75 2.47 3.73
CA ALA A 36 -5.99 3.71 2.98
C ALA A 36 -6.89 3.47 1.76
N MET A 37 -6.71 2.34 1.06
CA MET A 37 -7.48 2.02 -0.14
C MET A 37 -8.85 1.44 0.16
N ILE A 38 -9.02 0.68 1.26
CA ILE A 38 -10.35 0.31 1.76
C ILE A 38 -11.17 1.57 2.06
N GLU A 39 -10.57 2.55 2.74
CA GLU A 39 -11.29 3.77 3.08
C GLU A 39 -11.57 4.66 1.86
N ASN A 40 -10.64 4.71 0.89
CA ASN A 40 -10.93 5.35 -0.40
C ASN A 40 -12.09 4.67 -1.12
N TYR A 41 -12.16 3.33 -1.13
CA TYR A 41 -13.29 2.63 -1.73
C TYR A 41 -14.63 2.96 -1.05
N ARG A 42 -14.64 3.03 0.29
CA ARG A 42 -15.87 3.27 1.06
C ARG A 42 -16.35 4.70 0.97
N THR A 43 -15.44 5.66 1.09
CA THR A 43 -15.83 7.06 1.20
C THR A 43 -14.94 8.01 0.43
N ASP A 44 -13.92 7.61 -0.33
CA ASP A 44 -12.94 8.52 -0.93
C ASP A 44 -12.17 9.40 0.09
N PHE A 45 -12.15 9.09 1.40
CA PHE A 45 -11.64 10.04 2.42
C PHE A 45 -10.22 10.54 2.14
N VAL A 46 -9.25 9.63 1.94
CA VAL A 46 -7.85 10.03 1.71
C VAL A 46 -7.76 10.87 0.43
N TRP A 47 -8.44 10.44 -0.64
CA TRP A 47 -8.48 11.20 -1.89
C TRP A 47 -9.16 12.56 -1.76
N ARG A 48 -10.26 12.69 -1.01
CA ARG A 48 -10.89 14.00 -0.74
C ARG A 48 -9.95 14.93 0.01
N VAL A 49 -9.27 14.43 1.03
CA VAL A 49 -8.29 15.23 1.79
C VAL A 49 -7.13 15.67 0.89
N MET A 50 -6.61 14.77 0.04
CA MET A 50 -5.54 15.13 -0.89
C MET A 50 -5.99 16.12 -1.97
N ARG A 51 -7.22 15.99 -2.47
CA ARG A 51 -7.82 16.89 -3.48
C ARG A 51 -7.92 18.34 -3.01
N THR A 52 -7.97 18.62 -1.71
CA THR A 52 -8.02 20.00 -1.20
C THR A 52 -6.64 20.63 -1.03
N ASN A 53 -5.55 19.88 -1.20
CA ASN A 53 -4.20 20.40 -0.99
C ASN A 53 -3.75 21.28 -2.16
N PRO A 54 -3.49 22.59 -1.94
CA PRO A 54 -3.12 23.52 -3.01
C PRO A 54 -1.77 23.19 -3.67
N HIS A 55 -0.87 22.50 -2.96
CA HIS A 55 0.41 22.06 -3.52
C HIS A 55 0.24 20.90 -4.51
N ILE A 56 -0.65 19.94 -4.19
CA ILE A 56 -0.98 18.82 -5.07
C ILE A 56 -1.66 19.35 -6.34
N ILE A 57 -2.68 20.21 -6.20
CA ILE A 57 -3.38 20.83 -7.34
C ILE A 57 -2.38 21.57 -8.24
N ARG A 58 -1.50 22.37 -7.66
CA ARG A 58 -0.48 23.13 -8.41
C ARG A 58 0.49 22.20 -9.14
N GLY A 59 0.92 21.11 -8.50
CA GLY A 59 1.78 20.09 -9.11
C GLY A 59 1.11 19.42 -10.31
N LEU A 60 -0.13 18.97 -10.14
CA LEU A 60 -0.92 18.34 -11.21
C LEU A 60 -1.14 19.29 -12.40
N LYS A 61 -1.51 20.55 -12.15
CA LYS A 61 -1.64 21.57 -13.22
C LYS A 61 -0.33 21.79 -13.97
N ARG A 62 0.81 21.84 -13.26
CA ARG A 62 2.14 21.99 -13.88
C ARG A 62 2.56 20.75 -14.68
N ALA A 63 2.10 19.57 -14.29
CA ALA A 63 2.33 18.33 -15.01
C ALA A 63 1.38 18.12 -16.20
N GLY A 64 0.50 19.08 -16.50
CA GLY A 64 -0.39 19.04 -17.68
C GLY A 64 -1.68 18.24 -17.49
N PHE A 65 -2.00 17.80 -16.26
CA PHE A 65 -3.29 17.17 -15.98
C PHE A 65 -4.44 18.18 -16.14
N THR A 66 -5.59 17.70 -16.62
CA THR A 66 -6.82 18.49 -16.79
C THR A 66 -8.05 17.66 -16.36
N GLY A 67 -9.12 18.33 -15.93
CA GLY A 67 -10.37 17.70 -15.49
C GLY A 67 -10.23 16.80 -14.24
N GLY A 68 -11.31 16.09 -13.92
CA GLY A 68 -11.35 15.06 -12.88
C GLY A 68 -10.95 15.55 -11.48
N TRP A 69 -9.71 15.26 -11.08
CA TRP A 69 -9.14 15.58 -9.76
C TRP A 69 -8.89 17.08 -9.52
N LEU A 70 -8.86 17.86 -10.59
CA LEU A 70 -8.66 19.30 -10.50
C LEU A 70 -10.01 20.02 -10.34
N PRO A 71 -10.12 21.00 -9.43
CA PRO A 71 -11.28 21.88 -9.36
C PRO A 71 -11.40 22.76 -10.60
#